data_AF-A0A7Y5TU26-F1
#
_entry.id   AF-A0A7Y5TU26-F1
#
_cell.length_a   1.000
_cell.length_b   1.000
_cell.length_c   1.000
_cell.angle_alpha   90.00
_cell.angle_beta   90.00
_cell.angle_gamma   90.00
#
_symmetry.space_group_name_H-M   'P 1'
#
loop_
_entity.id
_entity.type
_entity.pdbx_description
1 polymer ?
#
loop_
_entity_poly.entity_id
_entity_poly.type
_entity_poly.pdbx_seq_one_letter_code
_entity_poly.pdbx_strand_id
1 'polypeptide(L)'
;RDELERFLRRDGIRKVAARDLPVACAQGVDGATTVAASLAIAGANDIPVFATGGIGGVHRDAPFDESGDLAELARTPMVVVCAGAKSILDLPATLERLETLGVTVVGYRTDELPGFFTRSTGLRLTARADTPDELARIHRAARSIKRTQATLVVQMPPADVALPRDLVDDAVTTALAEARRHGIHGAAVTPFLLAAVERATGGRSLRTNLGLLEENAALAGAIAVALSRDGDGE
;
A
#
# COMPACT_ATOMS: atom_id res chain seq x y z
N ARG A 1 -20.52 -4.91 -13.04
CA ARG A 1 -19.70 -5.91 -13.78
C ARG A 1 -19.25 -5.32 -15.11
N ASP A 2 -20.17 -4.67 -15.81
CA ASP A 2 -20.00 -4.05 -17.13
C ASP A 2 -18.90 -2.98 -17.19
N GLU A 3 -18.77 -2.14 -16.16
CA GLU A 3 -17.72 -1.11 -16.13
C GLU A 3 -16.31 -1.67 -15.96
N LEU A 4 -16.14 -2.74 -15.16
CA LEU A 4 -14.84 -3.40 -14.97
C LEU A 4 -14.40 -4.08 -16.27
N GLU A 5 -15.31 -4.79 -16.94
CA GLU A 5 -15.00 -5.41 -18.23
C GLU A 5 -14.69 -4.36 -19.31
N ARG A 6 -15.45 -3.25 -19.35
CA ARG A 6 -15.17 -2.10 -20.22
C ARG A 6 -13.79 -1.51 -19.94
N PHE A 7 -13.41 -1.40 -18.67
CA PHE A 7 -12.13 -0.84 -18.25
C PHE A 7 -10.97 -1.77 -18.62
N LEU A 8 -11.07 -3.06 -18.32
CA LEU A 8 -10.00 -4.03 -18.61
C LEU A 8 -9.74 -4.25 -20.11
N ARG A 9 -10.71 -3.95 -20.98
CA ARG A 9 -10.57 -4.03 -22.44
C ARG A 9 -9.92 -2.80 -23.08
N ARG A 10 -9.73 -1.72 -22.32
CA ARG A 10 -9.17 -0.47 -22.86
C ARG A 10 -7.66 -0.43 -22.73
N ASP A 11 -7.01 -0.11 -23.83
CA ASP A 11 -5.60 0.25 -23.85
C ASP A 11 -5.40 1.73 -23.46
N GLY A 12 -4.19 2.06 -23.01
CA GLY A 12 -3.78 3.44 -22.77
C GLY A 12 -4.46 4.13 -21.58
N ILE A 13 -5.05 3.36 -20.65
CA ILE A 13 -5.64 3.93 -19.44
C ILE A 13 -4.56 4.66 -18.63
N ARG A 14 -4.84 5.92 -18.30
CA ARG A 14 -3.94 6.76 -17.52
C ARG A 14 -3.86 6.26 -16.08
N LYS A 15 -2.66 6.17 -15.52
CA LYS A 15 -2.46 6.06 -14.07
C LYS A 15 -2.76 7.41 -13.43
N VAL A 16 -3.71 7.45 -12.50
CA VAL A 16 -4.21 8.68 -11.86
C VAL A 16 -3.83 8.67 -10.39
N ALA A 17 -2.95 9.59 -9.96
CA ALA A 17 -2.70 9.85 -8.55
C ALA A 17 -3.67 10.91 -8.00
N ALA A 18 -3.66 11.17 -6.69
CA ALA A 18 -4.56 12.16 -6.08
C ALA A 18 -4.49 13.55 -6.74
N ARG A 19 -3.29 14.00 -7.10
CA ARG A 19 -3.08 15.29 -7.81
C ARG A 19 -3.67 15.32 -9.22
N ASP A 20 -3.84 14.16 -9.84
CA ASP A 20 -4.36 14.03 -11.22
C ASP A 20 -5.89 14.01 -11.25
N LEU A 21 -6.56 13.75 -10.12
CA LEU A 21 -8.02 13.61 -10.04
C LEU A 21 -8.79 14.81 -10.62
N PRO A 22 -8.49 16.08 -10.28
CA PRO A 22 -9.24 17.21 -10.83
C PRO A 22 -9.14 17.29 -12.35
N VAL A 23 -7.96 16.98 -12.90
CA VAL A 23 -7.71 16.99 -14.35
C VAL A 23 -8.46 15.84 -15.02
N ALA A 24 -8.39 14.62 -14.48
CA ALA A 24 -9.07 13.45 -15.04
C ALA A 24 -10.60 13.64 -15.04
N CYS A 25 -11.17 14.16 -13.94
CA CYS A 25 -12.59 14.45 -13.83
C CYS A 25 -13.02 15.53 -14.82
N ALA A 26 -12.28 16.64 -14.93
CA ALA A 26 -12.59 17.72 -15.87
C ALA A 26 -12.54 17.27 -17.34
N GLN A 27 -11.67 16.30 -17.66
CA GLN A 27 -11.52 15.75 -19.00
C GLN A 27 -12.51 14.61 -19.30
N GLY A 28 -13.21 14.07 -18.30
CA GLY A 28 -14.10 12.92 -18.47
C GLY A 28 -13.40 11.66 -18.97
N VAL A 29 -12.13 11.46 -18.61
CA VAL A 29 -11.31 10.32 -19.06
C VAL A 29 -11.32 9.18 -18.05
N ASP A 30 -11.22 7.94 -18.54
CA ASP A 30 -11.01 6.78 -17.70
C ASP A 30 -9.59 6.80 -17.09
N GLY A 31 -9.46 6.39 -15.82
CA GLY A 31 -8.18 6.38 -15.12
C GLY A 31 -8.05 5.26 -14.10
N ALA A 32 -6.87 4.63 -14.04
CA ALA A 32 -6.51 3.64 -13.03
C ALA A 32 -5.96 4.36 -11.81
N THR A 33 -6.74 4.39 -10.73
CA THR A 33 -6.40 5.12 -9.51
C THR A 33 -5.25 4.44 -8.76
N THR A 34 -4.27 5.24 -8.31
CA THR A 34 -3.27 4.77 -7.34
C THR A 34 -3.88 4.60 -5.95
N VAL A 35 -3.09 4.15 -4.97
CA VAL A 35 -3.50 4.17 -3.56
C VAL A 35 -3.92 5.58 -3.15
N ALA A 36 -3.08 6.60 -3.35
CA ALA A 36 -3.42 8.00 -3.03
C ALA A 36 -4.76 8.44 -3.65
N ALA A 37 -4.98 8.21 -4.95
CA ALA A 37 -6.22 8.64 -5.58
C ALA A 37 -7.44 7.85 -5.06
N SER A 38 -7.27 6.55 -4.80
CA SER A 38 -8.32 5.70 -4.25
C SER A 38 -8.68 6.11 -2.81
N LEU A 39 -7.69 6.45 -1.98
CA LEU A 39 -7.89 6.97 -0.63
C LEU A 39 -8.59 8.33 -0.66
N ALA A 40 -8.18 9.24 -1.54
CA ALA A 40 -8.84 10.54 -1.69
C ALA A 40 -10.32 10.40 -2.06
N ILE A 41 -10.64 9.53 -3.03
CA ILE A 41 -12.03 9.25 -3.43
C ILE A 41 -12.81 8.59 -2.30
N ALA A 42 -12.26 7.52 -1.71
CA ALA A 42 -12.93 6.76 -0.67
C ALA A 42 -13.17 7.61 0.60
N GLY A 43 -12.19 8.43 0.98
CA GLY A 43 -12.29 9.36 2.11
C GLY A 43 -13.30 10.47 1.88
N ALA A 44 -13.46 10.95 0.64
CA ALA A 44 -14.51 11.92 0.29
C ALA A 44 -15.94 11.31 0.29
N ASN A 45 -16.05 9.99 0.41
CA ASN A 45 -17.32 9.25 0.43
C ASN A 45 -17.49 8.45 1.74
N ASP A 46 -16.77 8.84 2.81
CA ASP A 46 -16.87 8.25 4.15
C ASP A 46 -16.67 6.72 4.21
N ILE A 47 -15.92 6.16 3.26
CA ILE A 47 -15.55 4.74 3.29
C ILE A 47 -14.44 4.53 4.33
N PRO A 48 -14.65 3.73 5.38
CA PRO A 48 -13.74 3.71 6.53
C PRO A 48 -12.54 2.77 6.36
N VAL A 49 -12.58 1.84 5.40
CA VAL A 49 -11.54 0.82 5.21
C VAL A 49 -11.17 0.67 3.73
N PHE A 50 -9.88 0.59 3.44
CA PHE A 50 -9.33 0.34 2.11
C PHE A 50 -8.27 -0.76 2.15
N ALA A 51 -8.28 -1.66 1.16
CA ALA A 51 -7.30 -2.73 1.02
C ALA A 51 -6.48 -2.53 -0.26
N THR A 52 -5.18 -2.82 -0.18
CA THR A 52 -4.29 -2.86 -1.33
C THR A 52 -3.21 -3.92 -1.12
N GLY A 53 -2.45 -4.23 -2.17
CA GLY A 53 -1.29 -5.12 -2.02
C GLY A 53 -0.23 -4.45 -1.17
N GLY A 54 0.26 -3.30 -1.62
CA GLY A 54 1.33 -2.56 -0.95
C GLY A 54 1.23 -1.08 -1.28
N ILE A 55 1.61 -0.23 -0.34
CA ILE A 55 1.63 1.22 -0.56
C ILE A 55 2.87 1.63 -1.37
N GLY A 56 2.86 2.83 -1.92
CA GLY A 56 4.07 3.55 -2.29
C GLY A 56 4.82 4.05 -1.06
N GLY A 57 5.98 4.65 -1.26
CA GLY A 57 6.86 5.08 -0.18
C GLY A 57 8.01 5.93 -0.71
N VAL A 58 9.10 5.99 0.06
CA VAL A 58 10.33 6.67 -0.35
C VAL A 58 11.10 5.78 -1.33
N HIS A 59 11.54 6.34 -2.46
CA HIS A 59 12.33 5.59 -3.43
C HIS A 59 13.80 5.50 -3.02
N ARG A 60 14.43 4.36 -3.35
CA ARG A 60 15.87 4.13 -3.12
C ARG A 60 16.71 5.10 -3.96
N ASP A 61 17.80 5.61 -3.40
CA ASP A 61 18.74 6.55 -4.03
C ASP A 61 18.11 7.86 -4.56
N ALA A 62 16.90 8.23 -4.11
CA ALA A 62 16.18 9.39 -4.61
C ALA A 62 15.35 10.06 -3.49
N PRO A 63 15.96 10.86 -2.60
CA PRO A 63 15.32 11.35 -1.37
C PRO A 63 14.12 12.28 -1.59
N PHE A 64 13.99 12.88 -2.78
CA PHE A 64 12.83 13.71 -3.13
C PHE A 64 11.78 12.98 -3.98
N ASP A 65 12.03 11.72 -4.34
CA ASP A 65 11.07 10.86 -5.04
C ASP A 65 10.28 10.04 -4.00
N GLU A 66 9.28 10.70 -3.43
CA GLU A 66 8.35 10.12 -2.46
C GLU A 66 6.97 9.92 -3.11
N SER A 67 6.36 8.76 -2.87
CA SER A 67 5.01 8.50 -3.35
C SER A 67 4.00 9.44 -2.68
N GLY A 68 3.09 10.00 -3.48
CA GLY A 68 1.94 10.77 -2.99
C GLY A 68 1.01 9.97 -2.06
N ASP A 69 1.16 8.64 -2.00
CA ASP A 69 0.47 7.78 -1.04
C ASP A 69 0.77 8.20 0.40
N LEU A 70 2.01 8.59 0.72
CA LEU A 70 2.41 9.01 2.06
C LEU A 70 1.68 10.29 2.48
N ALA A 71 1.62 11.27 1.57
CA ALA A 71 0.92 12.53 1.81
C ALA A 71 -0.60 12.34 1.95
N GLU A 72 -1.19 11.39 1.22
CA GLU A 72 -2.61 11.06 1.35
C GLU A 72 -2.92 10.34 2.67
N LEU A 73 -2.10 9.36 3.06
CA LEU A 73 -2.21 8.69 4.36
C LEU A 73 -2.15 9.70 5.52
N ALA A 74 -1.42 10.81 5.37
CA ALA A 74 -1.31 11.85 6.38
C ALA A 74 -2.58 12.71 6.56
N ARG A 75 -3.56 12.61 5.65
CA ARG A 75 -4.74 13.49 5.63
C ARG A 75 -6.08 12.77 5.43
N THR A 76 -6.07 11.47 5.15
CA THR A 76 -7.28 10.66 4.96
C THR A 76 -7.57 9.80 6.20
N PRO A 77 -8.68 10.04 6.92
CA PRO A 77 -9.00 9.36 8.17
C PRO A 77 -9.56 7.94 7.97
N MET A 78 -8.74 7.00 7.51
CA MET A 78 -9.17 5.68 7.06
C MET A 78 -8.30 4.56 7.65
N VAL A 79 -8.81 3.34 7.75
CA VAL A 79 -7.97 2.14 7.93
C VAL A 79 -7.47 1.66 6.58
N VAL A 80 -6.16 1.55 6.42
CA VAL A 80 -5.54 1.08 5.17
C VAL A 80 -4.80 -0.22 5.43
N VAL A 81 -5.24 -1.31 4.80
CA VAL A 81 -4.64 -2.64 4.97
C VAL A 81 -3.71 -2.96 3.80
N CYS A 82 -2.47 -3.33 4.08
CA CYS A 82 -1.50 -3.75 3.06
C CYS A 82 -0.45 -4.73 3.60
N ALA A 83 0.42 -5.22 2.71
CA ALA A 83 1.62 -6.00 3.06
C ALA A 83 2.87 -5.09 3.20
N GLY A 84 2.69 -3.87 3.70
CA GLY A 84 3.75 -2.86 3.80
C GLY A 84 3.94 -2.04 2.51
N ALA A 85 5.07 -1.34 2.42
CA ALA A 85 5.47 -0.65 1.20
C ALA A 85 6.11 -1.65 0.21
N LYS A 86 5.94 -1.43 -1.09
CA LYS A 86 6.48 -2.32 -2.14
C LYS A 86 7.99 -2.54 -1.95
N SER A 87 8.45 -3.78 -2.12
CA SER A 87 9.85 -4.20 -1.87
C SER A 87 10.92 -3.41 -2.63
N ILE A 88 10.54 -2.79 -3.75
CA ILE A 88 11.40 -1.95 -4.59
C ILE A 88 11.75 -0.58 -3.96
N LEU A 89 11.10 -0.23 -2.84
CA LEU A 89 11.25 1.05 -2.15
C LEU A 89 12.28 0.97 -1.02
N ASP A 90 12.60 2.12 -0.46
CA ASP A 90 13.41 2.24 0.76
C ASP A 90 12.48 2.09 1.98
N LEU A 91 12.42 0.89 2.55
CA LEU A 91 11.53 0.59 3.67
C LEU A 91 11.91 1.34 4.95
N PRO A 92 13.19 1.42 5.37
CA PRO A 92 13.60 2.27 6.48
C PRO A 92 13.16 3.72 6.31
N ALA A 93 13.49 4.35 5.18
CA ALA A 93 13.13 5.76 4.94
C ALA A 93 11.61 5.95 4.86
N THR A 94 10.87 4.97 4.33
CA THR A 94 9.40 5.00 4.32
C THR A 94 8.82 4.98 5.73
N LEU A 95 9.38 4.16 6.64
CA LEU A 95 8.92 4.08 8.03
C LEU A 95 9.17 5.41 8.77
N GLU A 96 10.37 5.98 8.64
CA GLU A 96 10.72 7.31 9.18
C GLU A 96 9.80 8.42 8.64
N ARG A 97 9.46 8.32 7.35
CA ARG A 97 8.57 9.30 6.72
C ARG A 97 7.13 9.20 7.22
N LEU A 98 6.62 7.98 7.43
CA LEU A 98 5.31 7.74 8.03
C LEU A 98 5.26 8.29 9.46
N GLU A 99 6.32 8.09 10.25
CA GLU A 99 6.46 8.68 11.58
C GLU A 99 6.39 10.21 11.52
N THR A 100 7.19 10.83 10.66
CA THR A 100 7.22 12.30 10.47
C THR A 100 5.84 12.86 10.10
N LEU A 101 5.07 12.13 9.30
CA LEU A 101 3.72 12.50 8.87
C LEU A 101 2.65 12.18 9.93
N GLY A 102 3.03 11.55 11.04
CA GLY A 102 2.14 11.15 12.13
C GLY A 102 1.14 10.05 11.76
N VAL A 103 1.47 9.23 10.76
CA VAL A 103 0.66 8.08 10.33
C VAL A 103 0.90 6.91 11.29
N THR A 104 -0.16 6.41 11.91
CA THR A 104 -0.06 5.26 12.81
C THR A 104 0.12 3.98 11.99
N VAL A 105 1.22 3.26 12.24
CA VAL A 105 1.50 1.96 11.61
C VAL A 105 1.29 0.84 12.64
N VAL A 106 0.43 -0.13 12.34
CA VAL A 106 0.09 -1.24 13.23
C VAL A 106 0.35 -2.56 12.54
N GLY A 107 1.18 -3.40 13.15
CA GLY A 107 1.39 -4.78 12.70
C GLY A 107 0.23 -5.68 13.13
N TYR A 108 -0.42 -6.36 12.18
CA TYR A 108 -1.41 -7.39 12.50
C TYR A 108 -0.70 -8.71 12.80
N ARG A 109 -0.76 -9.14 14.07
CA ARG A 109 -0.11 -10.35 14.60
C ARG A 109 1.41 -10.40 14.37
N THR A 110 2.02 -9.23 14.25
CA THR A 110 3.46 -9.07 14.02
C THR A 110 3.95 -7.78 14.67
N ASP A 111 5.21 -7.76 15.09
CA ASP A 111 5.96 -6.60 15.58
C ASP A 111 6.98 -6.10 14.54
N GLU A 112 6.93 -6.63 13.32
CA GLU A 112 7.86 -6.31 12.23
C GLU A 112 7.14 -5.85 10.97
N LEU A 113 7.72 -4.87 10.27
CA LEU A 113 7.23 -4.35 9.00
C LEU A 113 7.44 -5.42 7.90
N PRO A 114 6.40 -5.89 7.21
CA PRO A 114 6.54 -6.77 6.05
C PRO A 114 7.22 -6.06 4.87
N GLY A 115 8.03 -6.79 4.12
CA GLY A 115 8.73 -6.29 2.93
C GLY A 115 7.96 -6.55 1.64
N PHE A 116 6.63 -6.49 1.68
CA PHE A 116 5.72 -6.83 0.59
C PHE A 116 5.78 -8.30 0.16
N PHE A 117 6.86 -8.72 -0.52
CA PHE A 117 7.07 -10.11 -0.89
C PHE A 117 7.72 -10.95 0.22
N THR A 118 8.37 -10.29 1.18
CA THR A 118 9.18 -10.93 2.21
C THR A 118 8.51 -10.80 3.57
N ARG A 119 8.69 -11.80 4.42
CA ARG A 119 8.16 -11.82 5.80
C ARG A 119 9.11 -11.23 6.84
N SER A 120 10.33 -10.86 6.45
CA SER A 120 11.28 -10.23 7.36
C SER A 120 12.07 -9.15 6.64
N THR A 121 12.22 -8.02 7.32
CA THR A 121 12.95 -6.81 6.94
C THR A 121 13.94 -6.39 8.05
N GLY A 122 13.74 -6.85 9.29
CA GLY A 122 14.44 -6.40 10.49
C GLY A 122 13.91 -5.08 11.07
N LEU A 123 12.85 -4.50 10.47
CA LEU A 123 12.31 -3.21 10.88
C LEU A 123 11.17 -3.41 11.89
N ARG A 124 11.43 -3.06 13.14
CA ARG A 124 10.46 -3.20 14.22
C ARG A 124 9.38 -2.10 14.17
N LEU A 125 8.14 -2.51 14.39
CA LEU A 125 7.00 -1.64 14.56
C LEU A 125 6.79 -1.31 16.04
N THR A 126 6.20 -0.14 16.30
CA THR A 126 5.92 0.33 17.66
C THR A 126 4.52 -0.05 18.16
N ALA A 127 3.65 -0.55 17.27
CA ALA A 127 2.30 -0.99 17.59
C ALA A 127 1.96 -2.33 16.92
N ARG A 128 1.25 -3.17 17.67
CA ARG A 128 0.74 -4.47 17.24
C ARG A 128 -0.72 -4.63 17.67
N ALA A 129 -1.51 -5.31 16.85
CA ALA A 129 -2.84 -5.80 17.19
C ALA A 129 -2.99 -7.25 16.73
N ASP A 130 -3.67 -8.09 17.51
CA ASP A 130 -3.85 -9.51 17.22
C ASP A 130 -5.25 -9.86 16.70
N THR A 131 -6.19 -8.92 16.79
CA THR A 131 -7.58 -9.08 16.35
C THR A 131 -8.10 -7.89 15.51
N PRO A 132 -9.07 -8.10 14.60
CA PRO A 132 -9.74 -7.00 13.90
C PRO A 132 -10.43 -6.00 14.83
N ASP A 133 -10.98 -6.45 15.96
CA ASP A 133 -11.61 -5.58 16.95
C ASP A 133 -10.60 -4.63 17.62
N GLU A 134 -9.36 -5.07 17.86
CA GLU A 134 -8.29 -4.17 18.34
C GLU A 134 -7.96 -3.09 17.31
N LEU A 135 -7.89 -3.46 16.03
CA LEU A 135 -7.63 -2.52 14.93
C LEU A 135 -8.77 -1.49 14.81
N ALA A 136 -10.03 -1.94 14.93
CA ALA A 136 -11.19 -1.06 14.96
C ALA A 136 -11.14 -0.10 16.17
N ARG A 137 -10.76 -0.58 17.36
CA ARG A 137 -10.58 0.27 18.55
C ARG A 137 -9.47 1.30 18.38
N ILE A 138 -8.32 0.94 17.81
CA ILE A 138 -7.23 1.88 17.51
C ILE A 138 -7.72 2.98 16.57
N HIS A 139 -8.41 2.59 15.49
CA HIS A 139 -8.95 3.55 14.54
C HIS A 139 -9.94 4.52 15.20
N ARG A 140 -10.90 4.01 15.99
CA ARG A 140 -11.86 4.84 16.74
C ARG A 140 -11.19 5.75 17.75
N ALA A 141 -10.16 5.28 18.46
CA ALA A 141 -9.39 6.11 19.37
C ALA A 141 -8.72 7.27 18.60
N ALA A 142 -8.15 7.02 17.43
CA ALA A 142 -7.62 8.09 16.58
C ALA A 142 -8.72 9.09 16.15
N ARG A 143 -9.94 8.63 15.87
CA ARG A 143 -11.09 9.51 15.57
C ARG A 143 -11.50 10.36 16.77
N SER A 144 -11.58 9.79 17.97
CA SER A 144 -12.07 10.48 19.18
C SER A 144 -11.15 11.63 19.61
N ILE A 145 -9.85 11.54 19.33
CA ILE A 145 -8.88 12.62 19.51
C ILE A 145 -8.68 13.48 18.23
N LYS A 146 -9.62 13.42 17.29
CA LYS A 146 -9.69 14.26 16.08
C LYS A 146 -8.44 14.19 15.18
N ARG A 147 -7.74 13.06 15.15
CA ARG A 147 -6.65 12.86 14.18
C ARG A 147 -7.24 12.80 12.77
N THR A 148 -6.47 13.13 11.74
CA THR A 148 -6.92 13.07 10.33
C THR A 148 -6.14 12.07 9.50
N GLN A 149 -5.07 11.53 10.06
CA GLN A 149 -4.22 10.51 9.46
C GLN A 149 -4.93 9.16 9.39
N ALA A 150 -4.49 8.35 8.45
CA ALA A 150 -4.86 6.96 8.33
C ALA A 150 -4.26 6.13 9.47
N THR A 151 -4.91 5.01 9.75
CA THR A 151 -4.32 3.88 10.47
C THR A 151 -3.84 2.88 9.43
N LEU A 152 -2.53 2.82 9.20
CA LEU A 152 -1.91 1.88 8.28
C LEU A 152 -1.73 0.53 9.00
N VAL A 153 -2.47 -0.47 8.56
CA VAL A 153 -2.40 -1.84 9.08
C VAL A 153 -1.57 -2.67 8.12
N VAL A 154 -0.48 -3.23 8.64
CA VAL A 154 0.42 -4.07 7.86
C VAL A 154 0.33 -5.52 8.30
N GLN A 155 0.29 -6.45 7.35
CA GLN A 155 0.33 -7.88 7.63
C GLN A 155 1.30 -8.63 6.71
N MET A 156 1.78 -9.77 7.20
CA MET A 156 2.75 -10.57 6.47
C MET A 156 2.14 -11.21 5.23
N PRO A 157 2.87 -11.30 4.09
CA PRO A 157 2.42 -12.11 2.96
C PRO A 157 2.27 -13.58 3.38
N PRO A 158 1.38 -14.38 2.75
CA PRO A 158 1.18 -15.77 3.14
C PRO A 158 2.49 -16.58 3.10
N ALA A 159 2.71 -17.40 4.13
CA ALA A 159 4.02 -18.02 4.38
C ALA A 159 4.46 -19.01 3.31
N ASP A 160 3.50 -19.69 2.67
CA ASP A 160 3.71 -20.68 1.61
C ASP A 160 4.09 -20.05 0.25
N VAL A 161 3.76 -18.77 0.04
CA VAL A 161 4.10 -18.03 -1.19
C VAL A 161 5.07 -16.88 -0.96
N ALA A 162 5.48 -16.60 0.28
CA ALA A 162 6.47 -15.58 0.60
C ALA A 162 7.83 -15.88 -0.05
N LEU A 163 8.55 -14.82 -0.44
CA LEU A 163 9.86 -14.94 -1.06
C LEU A 163 11.00 -14.79 -0.04
N PRO A 164 12.14 -15.47 -0.26
CA PRO A 164 13.37 -15.19 0.47
C PRO A 164 13.79 -13.74 0.28
N ARG A 165 14.25 -13.11 1.36
CA ARG A 165 14.67 -11.70 1.35
C ARG A 165 15.79 -11.46 0.35
N ASP A 166 16.86 -12.24 0.44
CA ASP A 166 18.07 -12.07 -0.39
C ASP A 166 17.74 -12.13 -1.88
N LEU A 167 16.84 -13.04 -2.29
CA LEU A 167 16.38 -13.14 -3.68
C LEU A 167 15.71 -11.85 -4.17
N VAL A 168 14.88 -11.23 -3.33
CA VAL A 168 14.16 -9.99 -3.68
C VAL A 168 15.14 -8.81 -3.68
N ASP A 169 16.02 -8.72 -2.69
CA ASP A 169 17.00 -7.64 -2.57
C ASP A 169 18.02 -7.68 -3.72
N ASP A 170 18.48 -8.86 -4.13
CA ASP A 170 19.35 -9.03 -5.30
C ASP A 170 18.65 -8.59 -6.58
N ALA A 171 17.42 -9.05 -6.81
CA ALA A 171 16.63 -8.69 -8.00
C ALA A 171 16.38 -7.19 -8.09
N VAL A 172 16.04 -6.54 -6.97
CA VAL A 172 15.84 -5.08 -6.89
C VAL A 172 17.14 -4.34 -7.17
N THR A 173 18.25 -4.78 -6.59
CA THR A 173 19.57 -4.16 -6.78
C THR A 173 20.01 -4.21 -8.23
N THR A 174 19.89 -5.37 -8.88
CA THR A 174 20.16 -5.53 -10.32
C THR A 174 19.25 -4.61 -11.15
N ALA A 175 17.95 -4.61 -10.87
CA ALA A 175 17.00 -3.81 -11.62
C ALA A 175 17.23 -2.29 -11.48
N LEU A 176 17.65 -1.81 -10.31
CA LEU A 176 18.02 -0.40 -10.11
C LEU A 176 19.26 -0.01 -10.92
N ALA A 177 20.25 -0.90 -11.02
CA ALA A 177 21.42 -0.67 -11.86
C ALA A 177 21.04 -0.60 -13.35
N GLU A 178 20.14 -1.48 -13.81
CA GLU A 178 19.61 -1.46 -15.18
C GLU A 178 18.80 -0.19 -15.45
N ALA A 179 17.89 0.19 -14.55
CA ALA A 179 17.09 1.41 -14.69
C ALA A 179 17.97 2.65 -14.86
N ARG A 180 19.05 2.76 -14.07
CA ARG A 180 20.05 3.84 -14.20
C ARG A 180 20.76 3.80 -15.55
N ARG A 181 21.21 2.63 -16.01
CA ARG A 181 21.87 2.47 -17.32
C ARG A 181 20.97 2.86 -18.48
N HIS A 182 19.66 2.63 -18.36
CA HIS A 182 18.68 2.92 -19.40
C HIS A 182 18.00 4.29 -19.25
N GLY A 183 18.36 5.10 -18.25
CA GLY A 183 17.76 6.43 -18.03
C GLY A 183 16.27 6.38 -17.67
N ILE A 184 15.83 5.32 -16.97
CA ILE A 184 14.44 5.18 -16.54
C ILE A 184 14.24 5.99 -15.26
N HIS A 185 13.32 6.94 -15.29
CA HIS A 185 13.08 7.90 -14.21
C HIS A 185 11.58 8.12 -13.93
N GLY A 186 11.29 8.67 -12.75
CA GLY A 186 9.94 9.03 -12.32
C GLY A 186 8.95 7.86 -12.35
N ALA A 187 7.75 8.11 -12.86
CA ALA A 187 6.64 7.15 -12.83
C ALA A 187 6.92 5.82 -13.57
N ALA A 188 7.93 5.77 -14.44
CA ALA A 188 8.33 4.57 -15.18
C ALA A 188 9.19 3.60 -14.35
N VAL A 189 9.80 4.04 -13.25
CA VAL A 189 10.71 3.22 -12.43
C VAL A 189 9.97 2.07 -11.76
N THR A 190 8.83 2.33 -11.11
CA THR A 190 8.09 1.30 -10.37
C THR A 190 7.65 0.12 -11.25
N PRO A 191 6.98 0.32 -12.41
CA PRO A 191 6.63 -0.79 -13.31
C PRO A 191 7.85 -1.57 -13.79
N PHE A 192 8.96 -0.87 -14.08
CA PHE A 192 10.20 -1.51 -14.53
C PHE A 192 10.78 -2.43 -13.45
N LEU A 193 10.90 -1.95 -12.20
CA LEU A 193 11.44 -2.73 -11.09
C LEU A 193 10.57 -3.95 -10.75
N LEU A 194 9.24 -3.80 -10.74
CA LEU A 194 8.33 -4.92 -10.49
C LEU A 194 8.45 -6.01 -11.58
N ALA A 195 8.52 -5.60 -12.85
CA ALA A 195 8.70 -6.54 -13.96
C ALA A 195 10.05 -7.27 -13.87
N ALA A 196 11.11 -6.60 -13.41
CA ALA A 196 12.41 -7.23 -13.19
C ALA A 196 12.37 -8.26 -12.06
N VAL A 197 11.72 -7.95 -10.94
CA VAL A 197 11.52 -8.92 -9.83
C VAL A 197 10.68 -10.11 -10.29
N GLU A 198 9.65 -9.90 -11.10
CA GLU A 198 8.87 -11.00 -11.69
C GLU A 198 9.72 -11.94 -12.54
N ARG A 199 10.55 -11.39 -13.44
CA ARG A 199 11.48 -12.18 -14.26
C ARG A 199 12.49 -12.94 -13.39
N ALA A 200 13.12 -12.26 -12.43
CA ALA A 200 14.13 -12.85 -11.55
C ALA A 200 13.57 -13.98 -10.67
N THR A 201 12.29 -13.90 -10.31
CA THR A 201 11.64 -14.89 -9.44
C THR A 201 10.94 -16.01 -10.22
N GLY A 202 10.95 -15.96 -11.55
CA GLY A 202 10.24 -16.91 -12.42
C GLY A 202 8.73 -16.86 -12.22
N GLY A 203 8.17 -15.66 -12.01
CA GLY A 203 6.74 -15.46 -11.77
C GLY A 203 6.27 -15.76 -10.33
N ARG A 204 7.16 -16.19 -9.43
CA ARG A 204 6.78 -16.42 -8.02
C ARG A 204 6.32 -15.15 -7.32
N SER A 205 6.90 -13.98 -7.63
CA SER A 205 6.44 -12.70 -7.07
C SER A 205 4.99 -12.38 -7.41
N LEU A 206 4.50 -12.78 -8.58
CA LEU A 206 3.08 -12.62 -8.95
C LEU A 206 2.18 -13.48 -8.06
N ARG A 207 2.57 -14.73 -7.79
CA ARG A 207 1.85 -15.61 -6.85
C ARG A 207 1.81 -15.02 -5.45
N THR A 208 2.94 -14.50 -4.96
CA THR A 208 3.01 -13.80 -3.67
C THR A 208 2.09 -12.57 -3.66
N ASN A 209 2.08 -11.78 -4.74
CA ASN A 209 1.25 -10.58 -4.87
C ASN A 209 -0.25 -10.90 -4.82
N LEU A 210 -0.68 -11.98 -5.49
CA LEU A 210 -2.07 -12.43 -5.43
C LEU A 210 -2.46 -12.91 -4.03
N GLY A 211 -1.64 -13.76 -3.42
CA GLY A 211 -1.91 -14.26 -2.06
C GLY A 211 -1.98 -13.15 -1.01
N LEU A 212 -1.07 -12.17 -1.06
CA LEU A 212 -1.15 -11.02 -0.15
C LEU A 212 -2.35 -10.13 -0.43
N LEU A 213 -2.80 -10.00 -1.69
CA LEU A 213 -3.99 -9.21 -2.03
C LEU A 213 -5.25 -9.82 -1.42
N GLU A 214 -5.39 -11.15 -1.53
CA GLU A 214 -6.52 -11.90 -0.98
C GLU A 214 -6.57 -11.80 0.55
N GLU A 215 -5.43 -12.02 1.23
CA GLU A 215 -5.34 -11.89 2.69
C GLU A 215 -5.60 -10.44 3.15
N ASN A 216 -5.07 -9.43 2.44
CA ASN A 216 -5.28 -8.02 2.79
C ASN A 216 -6.75 -7.63 2.66
N ALA A 217 -7.42 -8.11 1.61
CA ALA A 217 -8.85 -7.90 1.41
C ALA A 217 -9.69 -8.61 2.50
N ALA A 218 -9.32 -9.84 2.87
CA ALA A 218 -9.99 -10.59 3.92
C ALA A 218 -9.89 -9.87 5.29
N LEU A 219 -8.70 -9.42 5.67
CA LEU A 219 -8.50 -8.64 6.91
C LEU A 219 -9.27 -7.31 6.87
N ALA A 220 -9.21 -6.57 5.76
CA ALA A 220 -9.97 -5.33 5.61
C ALA A 220 -11.48 -5.53 5.78
N GLY A 221 -12.03 -6.60 5.19
CA GLY A 221 -13.44 -6.96 5.38
C GLY A 221 -13.78 -7.26 6.85
N ALA A 222 -12.91 -8.00 7.55
CA ALA A 222 -13.09 -8.28 8.98
C ALA A 222 -13.04 -7.01 9.84
N ILE A 223 -12.14 -6.07 9.54
CA ILE A 223 -12.07 -4.76 10.24
C ILE A 223 -13.32 -3.94 9.94
N ALA A 224 -13.81 -3.91 8.70
CA ALA A 224 -15.02 -3.18 8.34
C ALA A 224 -16.25 -3.68 9.12
N VAL A 225 -16.39 -5.00 9.26
CA VAL A 225 -17.44 -5.61 10.10
C VAL A 225 -17.25 -5.25 11.58
N ALA A 226 -16.02 -5.27 12.10
CA ALA A 226 -15.76 -4.85 13.47
C ALA A 226 -16.11 -3.37 13.70
N LEU A 227 -15.84 -2.50 12.70
CA LEU A 227 -16.18 -1.09 12.74
C LEU A 227 -17.69 -0.85 12.77
N SER A 228 -18.47 -1.63 12.02
CA SER A 228 -19.92 -1.45 11.91
C SER A 228 -20.71 -1.88 13.14
N ARG A 229 -20.23 -2.87 13.91
CA ARG A 229 -20.97 -3.45 15.05
C ARG A 229 -21.22 -2.50 16.22
N ASP A 230 -20.36 -1.51 16.41
CA ASP A 230 -20.48 -0.59 17.56
C ASP A 230 -21.11 0.76 17.20
N GLY A 231 -21.64 0.90 15.97
CA GLY A 231 -22.42 2.07 15.54
C GLY A 231 -23.88 2.03 15.99
N ASP A 232 -24.36 0.89 16.51
CA ASP A 232 -25.75 0.69 16.97
C ASP A 232 -25.92 0.96 18.50
N GLY A 233 -24.92 1.57 19.15
CA GLY A 233 -24.83 1.74 20.60
C GLY A 233 -24.81 3.19 21.13
N GLU A 234 -24.97 4.19 20.26
CA GLU A 234 -25.25 5.60 20.63
C GLU A 234 -26.67 5.99 20.18
#